data_AF-A0A9P0E160-F1
#
_entry.id   AF-A0A9P0E160-F1
#
_cell.length_a   1.000
_cell.length_b   1.000
_cell.length_c   1.000
_cell.angle_alpha   90.00
_cell.angle_beta   90.00
_cell.angle_gamma   90.00
#
_symmetry.space_group_name_H-M   'P 1'
#
loop_
_entity.id
_entity.type
_entity.pdbx_description
1 polymer ?
#
loop_
_entity_poly.entity_id
_entity_poly.type
_entity_poly.pdbx_seq_one_letter_code
_entity_poly.pdbx_strand_id
1 'polypeptide(L)'
;MTWLLTYLIGERCKYDDDCFVDNSYCEMQQICECKENFLPSEDGESCVAMIGAHCHSKYDCTTLPNSICKEDKCICERGFVPDAQQTKCLPTAQRIKDKCEHDFQCKERLGGNSYCFNEQCLCYPGYHFENWCISSKRLHEVCRNNSQCFIGEYYQNSVLCLSGYCKCAPGYHEELNLCIVNAGSLNIPTGLRLVMIFSALVHIGLQQVNNY
;
A
#
# COMPACT_ATOMS: atom_id res chain seq x y z
N MET A 1 -31.33 -43.34 -27.82
CA MET A 1 -30.94 -42.44 -26.73
C MET A 1 -29.55 -42.85 -26.30
N THR A 2 -28.53 -42.31 -26.96
CA THR A 2 -27.14 -42.49 -26.56
C THR A 2 -26.90 -41.58 -25.36
N TRP A 3 -26.71 -42.18 -24.19
CA TRP A 3 -26.24 -41.48 -23.01
C TRP A 3 -24.87 -40.90 -23.35
N LEU A 4 -24.75 -39.57 -23.42
CA LEU A 4 -23.46 -38.90 -23.39
C LEU A 4 -22.86 -39.22 -22.01
N LEU A 5 -21.87 -40.11 -21.97
CA LEU A 5 -21.04 -40.31 -20.79
C LEU A 5 -20.21 -39.02 -20.66
N THR A 6 -20.68 -38.10 -19.83
CA THR A 6 -19.94 -36.91 -19.43
C THR A 6 -19.04 -37.29 -18.27
N TYR A 7 -17.71 -37.32 -18.47
CA TYR A 7 -16.76 -37.73 -17.44
C TYR A 7 -16.27 -36.54 -16.61
N LEU A 8 -16.26 -36.70 -15.29
CA LEU A 8 -15.78 -35.71 -14.30
C LEU A 8 -14.27 -35.81 -14.07
N ILE A 9 -13.71 -34.84 -13.33
CA ILE A 9 -12.30 -34.90 -12.92
C ILE A 9 -12.04 -36.17 -12.10
N GLY A 10 -10.93 -36.86 -12.41
CA GLY A 10 -10.55 -38.11 -11.78
C GLY A 10 -11.21 -39.36 -12.38
N GLU A 11 -12.12 -39.21 -13.35
CA GLU A 11 -12.72 -40.34 -14.05
C GLU A 11 -11.88 -40.81 -15.25
N ARG A 12 -12.07 -42.07 -15.64
CA ARG A 12 -11.32 -42.64 -16.77
C ARG A 12 -11.81 -42.10 -18.10
N CYS A 13 -10.89 -41.69 -18.94
CA CYS A 13 -11.14 -41.19 -20.28
C CYS A 13 -10.18 -41.85 -21.29
N LYS A 14 -10.44 -41.63 -22.58
CA LYS A 14 -9.55 -42.06 -23.68
C LYS A 14 -9.13 -40.88 -24.56
N TYR A 15 -9.99 -39.89 -24.72
CA TYR A 15 -9.75 -38.68 -25.51
C TYR A 15 -10.12 -37.45 -24.68
N ASP A 16 -9.52 -36.30 -25.01
CA ASP A 16 -9.81 -35.04 -24.31
C ASP A 16 -11.29 -34.68 -24.35
N ASP A 17 -11.98 -34.97 -25.45
CA ASP A 17 -13.42 -34.73 -25.63
C ASP A 17 -14.32 -35.60 -24.73
N ASP A 18 -13.77 -36.64 -24.09
CA ASP A 18 -14.50 -37.41 -23.07
C ASP A 18 -14.67 -36.58 -21.79
N CYS A 19 -13.71 -35.70 -21.47
CA CYS A 19 -13.72 -34.90 -20.26
C CYS A 19 -14.65 -33.69 -20.41
N PHE A 20 -15.80 -33.75 -19.73
CA PHE A 20 -16.88 -32.76 -19.91
C PHE A 20 -16.62 -31.45 -19.15
N VAL A 21 -15.78 -31.50 -18.11
CA VAL A 21 -15.47 -30.32 -17.28
C VAL A 21 -14.69 -29.29 -18.10
N ASP A 22 -15.15 -28.05 -18.10
CA ASP A 22 -14.45 -26.96 -18.80
C ASP A 22 -13.01 -26.83 -18.27
N ASN A 23 -12.08 -26.59 -19.19
CA ASN A 23 -10.65 -26.55 -18.90
C ASN A 23 -10.07 -27.86 -18.34
N SER A 24 -10.69 -29.01 -18.65
CA SER A 24 -10.12 -30.34 -18.43
C SER A 24 -9.61 -30.98 -19.72
N TYR A 25 -8.78 -32.00 -19.59
CA TYR A 25 -8.24 -32.81 -20.68
C TYR A 25 -7.99 -34.24 -20.19
N CYS A 26 -7.80 -35.18 -21.12
CA CYS A 26 -7.58 -36.57 -20.79
C CYS A 26 -6.09 -36.85 -20.62
N GLU A 27 -5.60 -36.68 -19.40
CA GLU A 27 -4.19 -36.88 -19.08
C GLU A 27 -3.77 -38.34 -19.38
N MET A 28 -2.72 -38.47 -20.20
CA MET A 28 -2.15 -39.74 -20.63
C MET A 28 -3.14 -40.71 -21.28
N GLN A 29 -4.29 -40.23 -21.78
CA GLN A 29 -5.38 -41.08 -22.26
C GLN A 29 -5.89 -42.04 -21.17
N GLN A 30 -5.86 -41.62 -19.91
CA GLN A 30 -6.24 -42.45 -18.77
C GLN A 30 -7.25 -41.78 -17.85
N ILE A 31 -7.05 -40.51 -17.49
CA ILE A 31 -7.83 -39.85 -16.44
C ILE A 31 -8.08 -38.38 -16.78
N CYS A 32 -9.28 -37.89 -16.49
CA CYS A 32 -9.61 -36.49 -16.69
C CYS A 32 -8.94 -35.64 -15.63
N GLU A 33 -8.15 -34.65 -16.05
CA GLU A 33 -7.48 -33.68 -15.18
C GLU A 33 -7.70 -32.25 -15.67
N CYS A 34 -7.50 -31.29 -14.78
CA CYS A 34 -7.51 -29.87 -15.16
C CYS A 34 -6.27 -29.52 -16.00
N LYS A 35 -6.45 -28.64 -16.98
CA LYS A 35 -5.37 -28.09 -17.80
C LYS A 35 -4.38 -27.27 -16.95
N GLU A 36 -3.23 -26.96 -17.54
CA GLU A 36 -2.17 -26.18 -16.88
C GLU A 36 -2.71 -24.87 -16.28
N ASN A 37 -2.30 -24.59 -15.03
CA ASN A 37 -2.76 -23.44 -14.24
C ASN A 37 -4.27 -23.43 -13.96
N PHE A 38 -4.90 -24.59 -13.93
CA PHE A 38 -6.21 -24.80 -13.31
C PHE A 38 -6.12 -25.85 -12.19
N LEU A 39 -6.85 -25.64 -11.11
CA LEU A 39 -6.96 -26.61 -10.01
C LEU A 39 -8.37 -27.19 -9.94
N PRO A 40 -8.52 -28.48 -9.60
CA PRO A 40 -9.84 -29.02 -9.30
C PRO A 40 -10.47 -28.29 -8.12
N SER A 41 -11.77 -27.99 -8.21
CA SER A 41 -12.56 -27.52 -7.07
C SER A 41 -12.63 -28.59 -5.98
N GLU A 42 -12.99 -28.20 -4.76
CA GLU A 42 -13.07 -29.13 -3.61
C GLU A 42 -14.06 -30.29 -3.84
N ASP A 43 -15.10 -30.07 -4.64
CA ASP A 43 -16.09 -31.08 -5.05
C ASP A 43 -15.69 -31.87 -6.30
N GLY A 44 -14.61 -31.48 -6.99
CA GLY A 44 -14.14 -32.12 -8.22
C GLY A 44 -15.02 -31.85 -9.45
N GLU A 45 -15.99 -30.93 -9.36
CA GLU A 45 -16.95 -30.66 -10.43
C GLU A 45 -16.47 -29.59 -11.42
N SER A 46 -15.42 -28.84 -11.08
CA SER A 46 -14.92 -27.73 -11.91
C SER A 46 -13.40 -27.55 -11.85
N CYS A 47 -12.85 -26.91 -12.86
CA CYS A 47 -11.47 -26.47 -12.90
C CYS A 47 -11.41 -24.95 -12.63
N VAL A 48 -10.81 -24.57 -11.50
CA VAL A 48 -10.66 -23.20 -11.02
C VAL A 48 -9.37 -22.61 -11.58
N ALA A 49 -9.47 -21.44 -12.22
CA ALA A 49 -8.33 -20.77 -12.84
C ALA A 49 -7.31 -20.30 -11.78
N MET A 50 -6.04 -20.40 -12.12
CA MET A 50 -4.93 -19.77 -11.41
C MET A 50 -4.36 -18.61 -12.22
N ILE A 51 -3.48 -17.84 -11.60
CA ILE A 51 -2.73 -16.80 -12.30
C ILE A 51 -1.80 -17.48 -13.32
N GLY A 52 -1.90 -17.08 -14.58
CA GLY A 52 -1.23 -17.71 -15.70
C GLY A 52 -2.07 -18.72 -16.48
N ALA A 53 -3.28 -19.05 -16.02
CA ALA A 53 -4.25 -19.85 -16.76
C ALA A 53 -4.51 -19.27 -18.15
N HIS A 54 -4.51 -20.13 -19.17
CA HIS A 54 -4.80 -19.71 -20.53
C HIS A 54 -6.25 -19.23 -20.63
N CYS A 55 -6.48 -18.11 -21.31
CA CYS A 55 -7.82 -17.54 -21.50
C CYS A 55 -7.94 -16.89 -22.88
N HIS A 56 -9.16 -16.83 -23.39
CA HIS A 56 -9.55 -16.12 -24.61
C HIS A 56 -10.41 -14.90 -24.31
N SER A 57 -11.16 -14.95 -23.20
CA SER A 57 -12.05 -13.89 -22.77
C SER A 57 -11.99 -13.70 -21.27
N LYS A 58 -12.50 -12.56 -20.78
CA LYS A 58 -12.61 -12.30 -19.34
C LYS A 58 -13.44 -13.35 -18.59
N TYR A 59 -14.30 -14.11 -19.28
CA TYR A 59 -15.17 -15.10 -18.64
C TYR A 59 -14.39 -16.34 -18.18
N ASP A 60 -13.27 -16.66 -18.84
CA ASP A 60 -12.46 -17.85 -18.54
C ASP A 60 -11.73 -17.72 -17.20
N CYS A 61 -11.48 -16.48 -16.77
CA CYS A 61 -10.84 -16.17 -15.49
C CYS A 61 -11.83 -15.95 -14.34
N THR A 62 -13.14 -16.12 -14.55
CA THR A 62 -14.16 -15.78 -13.53
C THR A 62 -14.09 -16.63 -12.27
N THR A 63 -13.55 -17.85 -12.38
CA THR A 63 -13.28 -18.72 -11.24
C THR A 63 -12.10 -18.25 -10.38
N LEU A 64 -11.29 -17.30 -10.89
CA LEU A 64 -10.26 -16.55 -10.15
C LEU A 64 -10.77 -15.11 -9.88
N PRO A 65 -11.28 -14.81 -8.68
CA PRO A 65 -11.81 -13.48 -8.37
C PRO A 65 -10.76 -12.37 -8.52
N ASN A 66 -11.21 -11.18 -8.94
CA ASN A 66 -10.38 -9.99 -9.17
C ASN A 66 -9.27 -10.20 -10.21
N SER A 67 -9.57 -10.98 -11.24
CA SER A 67 -8.67 -11.25 -12.35
C SER A 67 -9.28 -10.88 -13.69
N ILE A 68 -8.42 -10.66 -14.67
CA ILE A 68 -8.79 -10.37 -16.06
C ILE A 68 -7.98 -11.26 -17.00
N CYS A 69 -8.55 -11.53 -18.17
CA CYS A 69 -7.79 -12.11 -19.26
C CYS A 69 -6.98 -11.02 -19.97
N LYS A 70 -5.66 -11.14 -19.97
CA LYS A 70 -4.74 -10.24 -20.67
C LYS A 70 -3.59 -11.04 -21.27
N GLU A 71 -3.29 -10.81 -22.55
CA GLU A 71 -2.22 -11.52 -23.27
C GLU A 71 -2.40 -13.05 -23.16
N ASP A 72 -3.63 -13.49 -23.40
CA ASP A 72 -4.07 -14.90 -23.34
C ASP A 72 -3.86 -15.59 -21.99
N LYS A 73 -3.66 -14.82 -20.91
CA LYS A 73 -3.48 -15.32 -19.55
C LYS A 73 -4.35 -14.62 -18.53
N CYS A 74 -4.83 -15.38 -17.55
CA CYS A 74 -5.46 -14.82 -16.36
C CYS A 74 -4.41 -14.13 -15.49
N ILE A 75 -4.61 -12.84 -15.23
CA ILE A 75 -3.76 -12.04 -14.34
C ILE A 75 -4.63 -11.27 -13.37
N CYS A 76 -4.07 -10.86 -12.23
CA CYS A 76 -4.79 -9.98 -11.33
C CYS A 76 -5.11 -8.64 -11.99
N GLU A 77 -6.32 -8.17 -11.74
CA GLU A 77 -6.74 -6.86 -12.23
C GLU A 77 -6.02 -5.73 -11.49
N ARG A 78 -6.16 -4.50 -12.00
CA ARG A 78 -5.50 -3.35 -11.39
C ARG A 78 -5.94 -3.17 -9.94
N GLY A 79 -4.96 -2.99 -9.05
CA GLY A 79 -5.21 -2.85 -7.61
C GLY A 79 -5.18 -4.18 -6.86
N PHE A 80 -4.89 -5.29 -7.54
CA PHE A 80 -4.70 -6.60 -6.95
C PHE A 80 -3.36 -7.20 -7.38
N VAL A 81 -2.81 -8.03 -6.50
CA VAL A 81 -1.52 -8.71 -6.69
C VAL A 81 -1.67 -10.21 -6.41
N PRO A 82 -0.92 -11.07 -7.14
CA PRO A 82 -0.88 -12.50 -6.89
C PRO A 82 -0.51 -12.81 -5.44
N ASP A 83 -1.22 -13.77 -4.82
CA ASP A 83 -0.72 -14.43 -3.62
C ASP A 83 0.51 -15.31 -3.94
N ALA A 84 1.17 -15.82 -2.90
CA ALA A 84 2.36 -16.64 -3.09
C ALA A 84 2.09 -17.99 -3.78
N GLN A 85 0.85 -18.49 -3.77
CA GLN A 85 0.47 -19.74 -4.45
C GLN A 85 -0.11 -19.51 -5.84
N GLN A 86 -0.25 -18.26 -6.30
CA GLN A 86 -0.87 -17.91 -7.58
C GLN A 86 -2.34 -18.32 -7.72
N THR A 87 -3.02 -18.55 -6.60
CA THR A 87 -4.41 -19.02 -6.53
C THR A 87 -5.40 -17.89 -6.23
N LYS A 88 -4.91 -16.73 -5.80
CA LYS A 88 -5.74 -15.59 -5.37
C LYS A 88 -5.13 -14.28 -5.83
N CYS A 89 -6.02 -13.33 -6.12
CA CYS A 89 -5.67 -11.93 -6.30
C CYS A 89 -6.01 -11.16 -5.03
N LEU A 90 -4.98 -10.75 -4.29
CA LEU A 90 -5.09 -10.03 -3.03
C LEU A 90 -5.08 -8.51 -3.27
N PRO A 91 -5.88 -7.73 -2.52
CA PRO A 91 -5.94 -6.28 -2.71
C PRO A 91 -4.60 -5.64 -2.33
N THR A 92 -4.20 -4.66 -3.13
CA THR A 92 -3.02 -3.82 -2.88
C THR A 92 -3.37 -2.69 -1.91
N ALA A 93 -2.43 -2.37 -1.03
CA ALA A 93 -2.57 -1.23 -0.14
C ALA A 93 -2.45 0.08 -0.91
N GLN A 94 -3.32 1.03 -0.59
CA GLN A 94 -3.34 2.37 -1.18
C GLN A 94 -2.62 3.39 -0.31
N ARG A 95 -2.55 3.13 1.01
CA ARG A 95 -1.89 3.97 2.02
C ARG A 95 -1.26 3.13 3.12
N ILE A 96 -0.43 3.75 3.95
CA ILE A 96 0.03 3.14 5.19
C ILE A 96 -1.16 2.80 6.10
N LYS A 97 -1.00 1.77 6.93
CA LYS A 97 -2.00 1.19 7.83
C LYS A 97 -3.17 0.48 7.14
N ASP A 98 -3.19 0.42 5.81
CA ASP A 98 -4.11 -0.48 5.11
C ASP A 98 -3.81 -1.93 5.46
N LYS A 99 -4.87 -2.75 5.41
CA LYS A 99 -4.78 -4.17 5.73
C LYS A 99 -3.88 -4.92 4.75
N CYS A 100 -3.09 -5.84 5.27
CA CYS A 100 -2.26 -6.72 4.47
C CYS A 100 -2.08 -8.07 5.17
N GLU A 101 -1.76 -9.08 4.38
CA GLU A 101 -1.32 -10.40 4.82
C GLU A 101 0.18 -10.59 4.50
N HIS A 102 0.64 -9.95 3.42
CA HIS A 102 2.01 -10.08 2.93
C HIS A 102 2.59 -8.76 2.44
N ASP A 103 3.92 -8.66 2.49
CA ASP A 103 4.67 -7.46 2.07
C ASP A 103 4.37 -7.00 0.65
N PHE A 104 4.13 -7.92 -0.29
CA PHE A 104 3.93 -7.58 -1.70
C PHE A 104 2.67 -6.73 -1.95
N GLN A 105 1.66 -6.81 -1.07
CA GLN A 105 0.47 -5.95 -1.14
C GLN A 105 0.81 -4.48 -0.88
N CYS A 106 1.86 -4.20 -0.10
CA CYS A 106 2.28 -2.85 0.25
C CYS A 106 3.12 -2.20 -0.86
N LYS A 107 3.84 -3.02 -1.65
CA LYS A 107 4.93 -2.54 -2.50
C LYS A 107 4.50 -1.77 -3.74
N GLU A 108 3.34 -2.07 -4.33
CA GLU A 108 2.90 -1.46 -5.58
C GLU A 108 2.73 0.06 -5.46
N ARG A 109 2.03 0.52 -4.40
CA ARG A 109 1.76 1.95 -4.19
C ARG A 109 2.75 2.61 -3.23
N LEU A 110 3.14 1.91 -2.15
CA LEU A 110 3.96 2.46 -1.08
C LEU A 110 5.47 2.27 -1.34
N GLY A 111 5.84 1.56 -2.41
CA GLY A 111 7.21 1.33 -2.83
C GLY A 111 7.88 0.15 -2.12
N GLY A 112 9.05 -0.25 -2.61
CA GLY A 112 9.78 -1.43 -2.13
C GLY A 112 10.25 -1.37 -0.68
N ASN A 113 10.21 -0.19 -0.05
CA ASN A 113 10.58 0.01 1.36
C ASN A 113 9.38 -0.08 2.31
N SER A 114 8.29 -0.69 1.85
CA SER A 114 7.10 -0.98 2.64
C SER A 114 6.98 -2.47 2.93
N TYR A 115 6.34 -2.81 4.05
CA TYR A 115 6.19 -4.17 4.52
C TYR A 115 4.91 -4.33 5.33
N CYS A 116 4.45 -5.57 5.45
CA CYS A 116 3.29 -5.92 6.23
C CYS A 116 3.72 -6.28 7.66
N PHE A 117 3.17 -5.58 8.64
CA PHE A 117 3.44 -5.86 10.05
C PHE A 117 2.16 -5.73 10.87
N ASN A 118 1.83 -6.75 11.65
CA ASN A 118 0.58 -6.82 12.42
C ASN A 118 -0.64 -6.44 11.57
N GLU A 119 -0.75 -7.08 10.40
CA GLU A 119 -1.83 -6.88 9.42
C GLU A 119 -1.92 -5.47 8.84
N GLN A 120 -0.87 -4.65 8.95
CA GLN A 120 -0.86 -3.27 8.47
C GLN A 120 0.37 -2.96 7.63
N CYS A 121 0.18 -2.28 6.51
CA CYS A 121 1.29 -1.81 5.70
C CYS A 121 2.01 -0.64 6.38
N LEU A 122 3.31 -0.80 6.62
CA LEU A 122 4.18 0.21 7.22
C LEU A 122 5.42 0.44 6.33
N CYS A 123 6.14 1.53 6.59
CA CYS A 123 7.48 1.71 6.05
C CYS A 123 8.50 1.00 6.94
N TYR A 124 9.52 0.38 6.34
CA TYR A 124 10.61 -0.23 7.11
C TYR A 124 11.28 0.79 8.05
N PRO A 125 11.91 0.32 9.15
CA PRO A 125 12.72 1.19 10.00
C PRO A 125 13.76 1.97 9.19
N GLY A 126 13.89 3.27 9.48
CA GLY A 126 14.73 4.19 8.69
C GLY A 126 14.06 4.76 7.45
N TYR A 127 12.78 4.47 7.22
CA TYR A 127 11.95 5.07 6.19
C TYR A 127 10.72 5.73 6.81
N HIS A 128 10.21 6.78 6.19
CA HIS A 128 8.95 7.43 6.56
C HIS A 128 8.04 7.57 5.34
N PHE A 129 6.76 7.82 5.59
CA PHE A 129 5.76 7.95 4.55
C PHE A 129 5.53 9.42 4.18
N GLU A 130 5.56 9.71 2.89
CA GLU A 130 5.08 10.97 2.31
C GLU A 130 4.06 10.67 1.20
N ASN A 131 4.54 10.17 0.06
CA ASN A 131 3.72 9.59 -1.02
C ASN A 131 3.99 8.09 -1.21
N TRP A 132 5.19 7.68 -0.81
CA TRP A 132 5.70 6.31 -0.71
C TRP A 132 6.72 6.29 0.43
N CYS A 133 7.24 5.12 0.77
CA CYS A 133 8.25 4.99 1.82
C CYS A 133 9.62 5.50 1.34
N ILE A 134 10.03 6.65 1.87
CA ILE A 134 11.27 7.36 1.54
C ILE A 134 12.27 7.21 2.68
N SER A 135 13.56 7.07 2.34
CA SER A 135 14.63 6.98 3.34
C SER A 135 14.68 8.24 4.19
N SER A 136 14.54 8.05 5.50
CA SER A 136 14.63 9.11 6.50
C SER A 136 16.09 9.49 6.73
N LYS A 137 16.37 10.78 6.60
CA LYS A 137 17.64 11.42 6.90
C LYS A 137 17.48 12.35 8.10
N ARG A 138 18.28 12.13 9.12
CA ARG A 138 18.33 12.95 10.33
C ARG A 138 19.13 14.23 10.08
N LEU A 139 19.11 15.17 11.02
CA LEU A 139 19.95 16.35 10.96
C LEU A 139 21.42 15.96 10.74
N HIS A 140 22.12 16.77 9.95
CA HIS A 140 23.51 16.58 9.53
C HIS A 140 23.77 15.39 8.60
N GLU A 141 22.78 14.55 8.28
CA GLU A 141 22.95 13.49 7.30
C GLU A 141 22.85 14.02 5.86
N VAL A 142 23.53 13.33 4.95
CA VAL A 142 23.52 13.66 3.52
C VAL A 142 22.14 13.42 2.93
N CYS A 143 21.64 14.43 2.22
CA CYS A 143 20.35 14.41 1.53
C CYS A 143 20.48 14.93 0.09
N ARG A 144 19.53 14.53 -0.74
CA ARG A 144 19.35 14.98 -2.12
C ARG A 144 18.12 15.89 -2.27
N ASN A 145 17.11 15.67 -1.44
CA ASN A 145 15.81 16.34 -1.51
C ASN A 145 15.29 16.62 -0.10
N ASN A 146 14.44 17.63 0.04
CA ASN A 146 13.79 17.96 1.32
C ASN A 146 12.98 16.79 1.89
N SER A 147 12.31 16.00 1.04
CA SER A 147 11.51 14.85 1.44
C SER A 147 12.30 13.74 2.14
N GLN A 148 13.63 13.72 2.03
CA GLN A 148 14.45 12.77 2.77
C GLN A 148 14.64 13.22 4.22
N CYS A 149 14.64 14.53 4.50
CA CYS A 149 14.92 15.06 5.82
C CYS A 149 13.72 14.87 6.75
N PHE A 150 13.87 14.00 7.73
CA PHE A 150 12.80 13.61 8.62
C PHE A 150 13.32 13.35 10.04
N ILE A 151 12.96 14.23 10.97
CA ILE A 151 13.27 14.10 12.41
C ILE A 151 12.04 13.75 13.26
N GLY A 152 10.89 13.49 12.61
CA GLY A 152 9.62 13.13 13.24
C GLY A 152 8.43 13.77 12.53
N GLU A 153 7.23 13.21 12.69
CA GLU A 153 6.02 13.66 11.99
C GLU A 153 5.68 15.14 12.28
N TYR A 154 5.96 15.61 13.50
CA TYR A 154 5.70 17.00 13.91
C TYR A 154 6.67 18.04 13.31
N TYR A 155 7.76 17.61 12.68
CA TYR A 155 8.87 18.47 12.25
C TYR A 155 9.04 18.52 10.72
N GLN A 156 8.09 18.00 9.95
CA GLN A 156 8.18 17.93 8.48
C GLN A 156 8.45 19.31 7.83
N ASN A 157 7.94 20.39 8.42
CA ASN A 157 8.11 21.75 7.90
C ASN A 157 9.29 22.52 8.53
N SER A 158 9.99 21.94 9.51
CA SER A 158 11.09 22.61 10.22
C SER A 158 12.48 22.11 9.82
N VAL A 159 12.58 21.12 8.93
CA VAL A 159 13.85 20.58 8.43
C VAL A 159 13.86 20.57 6.89
N LEU A 160 14.97 20.97 6.29
CA LEU A 160 15.16 21.04 4.84
C LEU A 160 16.52 20.47 4.45
N CYS A 161 16.66 20.08 3.18
CA CYS A 161 17.93 19.69 2.60
C CYS A 161 18.69 20.92 2.11
N LEU A 162 19.61 21.44 2.93
CA LEU A 162 20.34 22.67 2.66
C LEU A 162 21.83 22.39 2.45
N SER A 163 22.31 22.71 1.25
CA SER A 163 23.70 22.42 0.84
C SER A 163 24.07 20.94 0.92
N GLY A 164 23.13 20.04 0.62
CA GLY A 164 23.35 18.59 0.60
C GLY A 164 23.25 17.89 1.97
N TYR A 165 22.88 18.61 3.02
CA TYR A 165 22.70 18.04 4.37
C TYR A 165 21.36 18.49 4.96
N CYS A 166 20.75 17.62 5.77
CA CYS A 166 19.54 18.00 6.48
C CYS A 166 19.87 19.02 7.58
N LYS A 167 19.21 20.18 7.54
CA LYS A 167 19.39 21.30 8.48
C LYS A 167 18.04 21.91 8.82
N CYS A 168 17.97 22.65 9.92
CA CYS A 168 16.77 23.39 10.25
C CYS A 168 16.41 24.42 9.18
N ALA A 169 15.12 24.53 8.89
CA ALA A 169 14.57 25.50 7.97
C ALA A 169 14.80 26.94 8.47
N PRO A 170 14.80 27.96 7.59
CA PRO A 170 14.87 29.35 8.01
C PRO A 170 13.80 29.70 9.06
N GLY A 171 14.18 30.38 10.13
CA GLY A 171 13.29 30.69 11.26
C GLY A 171 13.26 29.61 12.35
N TYR A 172 13.98 28.51 12.16
CA TYR A 172 14.22 27.49 13.18
C TYR A 172 15.71 27.46 13.55
N HIS A 173 16.00 27.05 14.78
CA HIS A 173 17.34 26.67 15.22
C HIS A 173 17.32 25.26 15.81
N GLU A 174 18.49 24.66 15.84
CA GLU A 174 18.65 23.32 16.38
C GLU A 174 18.82 23.35 17.90
N GLU A 175 18.01 22.56 18.61
CA GLU A 175 18.17 22.26 20.03
C GLU A 175 17.89 20.77 20.26
N LEU A 176 18.84 20.04 20.87
CA LEU A 176 18.72 18.60 21.15
C LEU A 176 18.34 17.73 19.91
N ASN A 177 18.95 18.01 18.75
CA ASN A 177 18.64 17.38 17.45
C ASN A 177 17.18 17.61 16.96
N LEU A 178 16.53 18.66 17.44
CA LEU A 178 15.20 19.08 17.01
C LEU A 178 15.27 20.50 16.44
N CYS A 179 14.40 20.80 15.47
CA CYS A 179 14.29 22.14 14.91
C CYS A 179 13.14 22.88 15.57
N ILE A 180 13.48 23.85 16.42
CA ILE A 180 12.55 24.66 17.19
C ILE A 180 12.54 26.11 16.67
N VAL A 181 11.40 26.79 16.83
CA VAL A 181 11.21 28.14 16.29
C VAL A 181 12.13 29.14 17.00
N ASN A 182 12.73 30.06 16.25
CA ASN A 182 13.48 31.17 16.83
C ASN A 182 12.51 32.07 17.62
N ALA A 183 12.83 32.39 18.88
CA ALA A 183 11.95 33.21 19.74
C ALA A 183 11.59 34.60 19.16
N GLY A 184 12.24 35.04 18.07
CA GLY A 184 11.92 36.27 17.33
C GLY A 184 11.04 36.10 16.07
N SER A 185 10.69 34.88 15.65
CA SER A 185 9.92 34.61 14.42
C SER A 185 8.48 34.16 14.67
N LEU A 186 7.93 34.48 15.84
CA LEU A 186 6.49 34.41 16.08
C LEU A 186 5.81 35.46 15.18
N ASN A 187 5.28 35.01 14.04
CA ASN A 187 4.29 35.74 13.26
C ASN A 187 2.99 35.79 14.08
N ILE A 188 2.99 36.63 15.12
CA ILE A 188 1.78 37.06 15.79
C ILE A 188 1.01 37.86 14.74
N PRO A 189 -0.21 37.46 14.34
CA PRO A 189 -1.06 38.28 13.49
C PRO A 189 -1.10 39.68 14.09
N THR A 190 -0.91 40.72 13.27
CA THR A 190 -0.83 42.12 13.74
C THR A 190 -1.99 42.52 14.65
N GLY A 191 -3.15 41.84 14.54
CA GLY A 191 -4.30 41.99 15.44
C GLY A 191 -4.10 41.49 16.89
N LEU A 192 -3.28 40.48 17.15
CA LEU A 192 -3.02 39.98 18.52
C LEU A 192 -1.99 40.83 19.29
N ARG A 193 -1.12 41.56 18.58
CA ARG A 193 -0.18 42.49 19.23
C ARG A 193 -0.90 43.64 19.92
N LEU A 194 -2.02 44.10 19.38
CA LEU A 194 -2.84 45.14 20.01
C LEU A 194 -3.57 44.61 21.25
N VAL A 195 -4.11 43.37 21.22
CA VAL A 195 -4.83 42.78 22.37
C VAL A 195 -3.94 42.65 23.60
N MET A 196 -2.67 42.28 23.43
CA MET A 196 -1.71 42.19 24.54
C MET A 196 -1.29 43.56 25.11
N ILE A 197 -1.31 44.62 24.28
CA ILE A 197 -1.03 45.99 24.73
C ILE A 197 -2.25 46.58 25.44
N PHE A 198 -3.46 46.34 24.93
CA PHE A 198 -4.69 46.80 25.56
C PHE A 198 -4.97 46.10 26.90
N SER A 199 -4.66 44.79 27.04
CA SER A 199 -4.83 44.09 28.32
C SER A 199 -3.87 44.59 29.40
N ALA A 200 -2.62 44.92 29.04
CA ALA A 200 -1.64 45.51 29.94
C ALA A 200 -2.05 46.93 30.41
N LEU A 201 -2.55 47.77 29.49
CA LEU A 201 -3.03 49.12 29.82
C LEU A 201 -4.32 49.10 30.67
N VAL A 202 -5.23 48.14 30.44
CA VAL A 202 -6.43 47.95 31.27
C VAL A 202 -6.06 47.48 32.69
N HIS A 203 -5.06 46.61 32.85
CA HIS A 203 -4.56 46.22 34.17
C HIS A 203 -3.91 47.39 34.93
N ILE A 204 -3.14 48.25 34.26
CA ILE A 204 -2.53 49.43 34.87
C ILE A 204 -3.60 50.47 35.24
N GLY A 205 -4.64 50.64 34.40
CA GLY A 205 -5.77 51.53 34.70
C GLY A 205 -6.63 51.08 35.88
N LEU A 206 -6.88 49.76 36.02
CA LEU A 206 -7.65 49.21 37.14
C LEU A 206 -6.90 49.30 38.49
N GLN A 207 -5.57 49.29 38.49
CA GLN A 207 -4.78 49.49 39.71
C GLN A 207 -4.78 50.95 40.21
N GLN A 208 -5.07 51.93 39.35
CA GLN A 208 -5.17 53.34 39.71
C GLN A 208 -6.57 53.71 40.25
N VAL A 209 -7.62 53.00 39.86
CA VAL A 209 -9.01 53.26 40.32
C VAL A 209 -9.30 52.66 41.70
N ASN A 210 -8.59 51.60 42.11
CA ASN A 210 -8.79 50.95 43.41
C ASN A 210 -7.98 51.57 44.58
N ASN A 211 -7.40 52.77 44.41
CA ASN A 211 -6.61 53.48 45.42
C ASN A 211 -7.16 54.87 45.79
N TYR A 212 -8.47 55.08 45.63
CA TYR A 212 -9.20 56.21 46.23
C TYR A 212 -10.42 55.72 47.01
#